data_AF-A0A1G8XPU5-F1
#
_entry.id   AF-A0A1G8XPU5-F1
#
_cell.length_a   1.000
_cell.length_b   1.000
_cell.length_c   1.000
_cell.angle_alpha   90.00
_cell.angle_beta   90.00
_cell.angle_gamma   90.00
#
_symmetry.space_group_name_H-M   'P 1'
#
loop_
_entity.id
_entity.type
_entity.pdbx_description
1 polymer ?
#
loop_
_entity_poly.entity_id
_entity_poly.type
_entity_poly.pdbx_seq_one_letter_code
_entity_poly.pdbx_strand_id
1 'polypeptide(L)'
;MNNEKAGFDDEHDEYDVLLAELGRTEEEDERIAVHEAGHAVAARLLGKPLGGATINPDPNGKYGGLVWGPRNSVAFGRDDDTDEVPELCDNLRDLMPQDGEARGDAADVYLHAHDRCIELAGASVAERMLLPGEPVPSVSDVEQAVALASLVCKSAEAVECFLAFCEQQAHDLLYPHGPVIMALSIVLKIRRTLNGDEIDGVIATTVAGLQLAAERRRRAEWRKGELAAQRFRASCDHADAAALPRSAPDRVR
;
A
#
# COMPACT_ATOMS: atom_id res chain seq x y z
N MET A 1 -32.96 14.98 -48.34
CA MET A 1 -31.69 15.28 -47.65
C MET A 1 -32.05 15.91 -46.32
N ASN A 2 -32.29 15.10 -45.30
CA ASN A 2 -32.44 15.56 -43.92
C ASN A 2 -31.20 15.11 -43.17
N ASN A 3 -30.45 16.09 -42.70
CA ASN A 3 -29.25 15.94 -41.91
C ASN A 3 -29.68 15.94 -40.44
N GLU A 4 -29.97 14.77 -39.89
CA GLU A 4 -30.12 14.59 -38.45
C GLU A 4 -28.72 14.59 -37.84
N LYS A 5 -28.33 15.74 -37.29
CA LYS A 5 -27.29 15.80 -36.27
C LYS A 5 -27.79 14.99 -35.08
N ALA A 6 -27.32 13.75 -34.97
CA ALA A 6 -27.37 13.01 -33.72
C ALA A 6 -26.58 13.83 -32.70
N GLY A 7 -27.31 14.41 -31.74
CA GLY A 7 -26.71 14.96 -30.53
C GLY A 7 -26.01 13.82 -29.82
N PHE A 8 -24.70 13.96 -29.64
CA PHE A 8 -24.03 13.32 -28.51
C PHE A 8 -24.58 14.04 -27.29
N ASP A 9 -25.61 13.48 -26.69
CA ASP A 9 -26.07 13.93 -25.38
C ASP A 9 -24.92 13.73 -24.41
N ASP A 10 -24.59 14.85 -23.79
CA ASP A 10 -23.58 15.09 -22.79
C ASP A 10 -24.03 14.37 -21.50
N GLU A 11 -23.86 13.05 -21.43
CA GLU A 11 -23.90 12.33 -20.16
C GLU A 11 -22.78 12.91 -19.30
N HIS A 12 -23.08 13.95 -18.51
CA HIS A 12 -22.23 14.32 -17.38
C HIS A 12 -22.04 13.05 -16.56
N ASP A 13 -20.80 12.54 -16.56
CA ASP A 13 -20.43 11.35 -15.81
C ASP A 13 -20.90 11.57 -14.36
N GLU A 14 -21.66 10.62 -13.80
CA GLU A 14 -22.11 10.67 -12.40
C GLU A 14 -20.92 10.91 -11.45
N TYR A 15 -19.73 10.47 -11.87
CA TYR A 15 -18.47 10.74 -11.19
C TYR A 15 -18.07 12.23 -11.22
N ASP A 16 -18.17 12.92 -12.36
CA ASP A 16 -17.85 14.35 -12.46
C ASP A 16 -18.81 15.20 -11.60
N VAL A 17 -20.10 14.82 -11.55
CA VAL A 17 -21.09 15.46 -10.69
C VAL A 17 -20.73 15.27 -9.22
N LEU A 18 -20.38 14.04 -8.81
CA LEU A 18 -19.94 13.74 -7.45
C LEU A 18 -18.71 14.57 -7.06
N LEU A 19 -17.69 14.63 -7.93
CA LEU A 19 -16.46 15.38 -7.65
C LEU A 19 -16.73 16.88 -7.53
N ALA A 20 -17.59 17.43 -8.38
CA ALA A 20 -18.00 18.83 -8.30
C ALA A 20 -18.73 19.15 -6.97
N GLU A 21 -19.60 18.25 -6.49
CA GLU A 21 -20.28 18.40 -5.20
C GLU A 21 -19.30 18.35 -4.01
N LEU A 22 -18.24 17.54 -4.13
CA LEU A 22 -17.17 17.46 -3.14
C LEU A 22 -16.14 18.59 -3.27
N GLY A 23 -16.23 19.42 -4.31
CA GLY A 23 -15.27 20.48 -4.60
C GLY A 23 -13.87 19.94 -4.95
N ARG A 24 -13.80 18.80 -5.65
CA ARG A 24 -12.55 18.11 -6.00
C ARG A 24 -12.38 17.93 -7.49
N THR A 25 -11.12 17.84 -7.88
CA THR A 25 -10.70 17.30 -9.18
C THR A 25 -10.51 15.79 -9.12
N GLU A 26 -10.47 15.14 -10.28
CA GLU A 26 -10.16 13.70 -10.36
C GLU A 26 -8.77 13.37 -9.78
N GLU A 27 -7.78 14.22 -10.06
CA GLU A 27 -6.41 14.06 -9.56
C GLU A 27 -6.35 14.12 -8.03
N GLU A 28 -7.09 15.05 -7.42
CA GLU A 28 -7.19 15.14 -5.96
C GLU A 28 -7.88 13.93 -5.35
N ASP A 29 -8.95 13.44 -5.99
CA ASP A 29 -9.68 12.27 -5.51
C ASP A 29 -8.84 10.98 -5.63
N GLU A 30 -8.09 10.84 -6.74
CA GLU A 30 -7.11 9.76 -6.91
C GLU A 30 -6.01 9.82 -5.85
N ARG A 31 -5.45 11.02 -5.63
CA ARG A 31 -4.42 11.20 -4.60
C ARG A 31 -4.94 10.79 -3.22
N ILE A 32 -6.11 11.26 -2.83
CA ILE A 32 -6.71 10.91 -1.53
C ILE A 32 -6.95 9.39 -1.45
N ALA A 33 -7.43 8.75 -2.51
CA ALA A 33 -7.62 7.30 -2.49
C ALA A 33 -6.31 6.50 -2.34
N VAL A 34 -5.23 6.95 -2.99
CA VAL A 34 -3.90 6.35 -2.79
C VAL A 34 -3.36 6.63 -1.39
N HIS A 35 -3.56 7.84 -0.87
CA HIS A 35 -3.18 8.26 0.48
C HIS A 35 -3.81 7.35 1.55
N GLU A 36 -5.14 7.23 1.55
CA GLU A 36 -5.86 6.39 2.51
C GLU A 36 -5.53 4.90 2.34
N ALA A 37 -5.36 4.43 1.10
CA ALA A 37 -4.92 3.05 0.85
C ALA A 37 -3.51 2.79 1.41
N GLY A 38 -2.62 3.78 1.35
CA GLY A 38 -1.27 3.71 1.94
C GLY A 38 -1.32 3.52 3.45
N HIS A 39 -2.11 4.34 4.15
CA HIS A 39 -2.33 4.16 5.59
C HIS A 39 -2.92 2.78 5.93
N ALA A 40 -3.98 2.38 5.24
CA ALA A 40 -4.68 1.12 5.52
C ALA A 40 -3.75 -0.09 5.33
N VAL A 41 -2.98 -0.14 4.24
CA VAL A 41 -2.03 -1.24 3.99
C VAL A 41 -0.88 -1.21 4.99
N ALA A 42 -0.32 -0.04 5.31
CA ALA A 42 0.73 0.08 6.33
C ALA A 42 0.26 -0.42 7.70
N ALA A 43 -0.94 -0.02 8.13
CA ALA A 43 -1.55 -0.47 9.37
C ALA A 43 -1.68 -1.99 9.41
N ARG A 44 -2.18 -2.62 8.34
CA ARG A 44 -2.30 -4.08 8.27
C ARG A 44 -0.95 -4.81 8.31
N LEU A 45 0.06 -4.29 7.62
CA LEU A 45 1.40 -4.89 7.61
C LEU A 45 2.10 -4.78 8.98
N LEU A 46 1.78 -3.74 9.75
CA LEU A 46 2.19 -3.58 11.14
C LEU A 46 1.33 -4.39 12.14
N GLY A 47 0.40 -5.21 11.64
CA GLY A 47 -0.47 -6.05 12.48
C GLY A 47 -1.56 -5.28 13.22
N LYS A 48 -1.85 -4.04 12.81
CA LYS A 48 -2.87 -3.19 13.45
C LYS A 48 -4.27 -3.52 12.92
N PRO A 49 -5.29 -3.51 13.77
CA PRO A 49 -6.67 -3.70 13.34
C PRO A 49 -7.22 -2.43 12.69
N LEU A 50 -8.04 -2.57 11.64
CA LEU A 50 -8.76 -1.48 10.98
C LEU A 50 -10.26 -1.55 11.29
N GLY A 51 -10.87 -0.39 11.49
CA GLY A 51 -12.32 -0.20 11.47
C GLY A 51 -12.83 0.13 10.07
N GLY A 52 -12.04 0.90 9.31
CA GLY A 52 -12.35 1.22 7.92
C GLY A 52 -11.50 2.35 7.35
N ALA A 53 -11.82 2.70 6.11
CA ALA A 53 -11.22 3.81 5.37
C ALA A 53 -12.30 4.53 4.54
N THR A 54 -12.17 5.84 4.40
CA THR A 54 -13.06 6.67 3.58
C THR A 54 -12.28 7.73 2.87
N ILE A 55 -12.69 8.05 1.65
CA ILE A 55 -12.20 9.20 0.90
C ILE A 55 -13.24 10.30 0.82
N ASN A 56 -14.41 10.14 1.46
CA ASN A 56 -15.36 11.23 1.59
C ASN A 56 -14.83 12.26 2.61
N PRO A 57 -14.86 13.56 2.29
CA PRO A 57 -14.44 14.59 3.22
C PRO A 57 -15.35 14.64 4.44
N ASP A 58 -14.79 15.08 5.56
CA ASP A 58 -15.59 15.45 6.72
C ASP A 58 -16.51 16.64 6.37
N PRO A 59 -17.81 16.60 6.74
CA PRO A 59 -18.72 17.72 6.50
C PRO A 59 -18.30 19.04 7.15
N ASN A 60 -17.46 19.00 8.19
CA ASN A 60 -16.93 20.19 8.86
C ASN A 60 -15.52 20.55 8.38
N GLY A 61 -15.01 19.88 7.34
CA GLY A 61 -13.73 20.17 6.72
C GLY A 61 -12.50 19.72 7.52
N LYS A 62 -12.67 18.81 8.50
CA LYS A 62 -11.55 18.31 9.31
C LYS A 62 -10.55 17.46 8.54
N TYR A 63 -11.03 16.70 7.54
CA TYR A 63 -10.19 15.81 6.75
C TYR A 63 -10.75 15.61 5.33
N GLY A 64 -9.86 15.26 4.39
CA GLY A 64 -10.22 14.88 3.02
C GLY A 64 -10.51 13.38 2.87
N GLY A 65 -9.86 12.55 3.66
CA GLY A 65 -10.13 11.13 3.83
C GLY A 65 -9.77 10.74 5.26
N LEU A 66 -10.09 9.51 5.64
CA LEU A 66 -9.78 9.01 6.97
C LEU A 66 -9.64 7.48 6.97
N VAL A 67 -8.58 6.99 7.59
CA VAL A 67 -8.47 5.61 8.09
C VAL A 67 -8.70 5.58 9.60
N TRP A 68 -9.54 4.66 10.07
CA TRP A 68 -9.86 4.53 11.50
C TRP A 68 -9.78 3.08 12.00
N GLY A 69 -9.71 2.93 13.33
CA GLY A 69 -9.62 1.63 14.01
C GLY A 69 -10.99 1.05 14.37
N PRO A 70 -11.08 -0.18 14.92
CA PRO A 70 -12.34 -0.92 15.11
C PRO A 70 -13.47 -0.25 15.92
N ARG A 71 -13.22 0.89 16.56
CA ARG A 71 -14.20 1.63 17.39
C ARG A 71 -14.48 3.05 16.90
N ASN A 72 -14.22 3.37 15.63
CA ASN A 72 -14.27 4.75 15.08
C ASN A 72 -13.38 5.75 15.82
N SER A 73 -12.49 5.25 16.67
CA SER A 73 -11.31 5.95 17.15
C SER A 73 -10.44 6.30 15.95
N VAL A 74 -9.91 7.52 15.91
CA VAL A 74 -8.96 8.02 14.89
C VAL A 74 -7.73 7.10 14.84
N ALA A 75 -7.79 5.99 14.12
CA ALA A 75 -7.04 4.77 14.36
C ALA A 75 -7.00 4.28 15.84
N PHE A 76 -6.70 5.11 16.85
CA PHE A 76 -6.48 4.75 18.26
C PHE A 76 -6.74 5.88 19.29
N GLY A 77 -7.66 6.83 19.06
CA GLY A 77 -8.27 7.61 20.17
C GLY A 77 -9.04 6.69 21.14
N ARG A 78 -9.10 7.02 22.44
CA ARG A 78 -10.00 6.29 23.37
C ARG A 78 -11.46 6.59 22.98
N ASP A 79 -12.38 5.67 23.29
CA ASP A 79 -13.80 5.70 22.90
C ASP A 79 -14.57 7.00 23.28
N ASP A 80 -13.98 7.89 24.06
CA ASP A 80 -14.60 9.13 24.58
C ASP A 80 -13.65 10.36 24.57
N ASP A 81 -12.39 10.20 24.13
CA ASP A 81 -11.39 11.26 24.24
C ASP A 81 -11.19 11.93 22.88
N THR A 82 -11.61 13.19 22.82
CA THR A 82 -11.41 14.13 21.71
C THR A 82 -9.98 14.65 21.60
N ASP A 83 -9.07 14.20 22.46
CA ASP A 83 -7.71 14.71 22.55
C ASP A 83 -6.95 14.37 21.26
N GLU A 84 -6.49 15.41 20.58
CA GLU A 84 -5.67 15.28 19.39
C GLU A 84 -4.32 14.64 19.80
N VAL A 85 -3.72 13.81 18.94
CA VAL A 85 -2.44 13.12 19.23
C VAL A 85 -1.35 14.05 19.82
N PRO A 86 -1.21 15.32 19.38
CA PRO A 86 -0.29 16.26 20.01
C PRO A 86 -0.55 16.48 21.51
N GLU A 87 -1.81 16.64 21.92
CA GLU A 87 -2.18 16.86 23.32
C GLU A 87 -1.89 15.62 24.17
N LEU A 88 -2.16 14.42 23.64
CA LEU A 88 -1.79 13.17 24.30
C LEU A 88 -0.26 13.06 24.47
N CYS A 89 0.51 13.41 23.45
CA CYS A 89 1.97 13.40 23.52
C CYS A 89 2.49 14.41 24.55
N ASP A 90 1.86 15.58 24.67
CA ASP A 90 2.20 16.57 25.70
C ASP A 90 1.95 16.02 27.10
N ASN A 91 0.81 15.35 27.34
CA ASN A 91 0.49 14.70 28.61
C ASN A 91 1.46 13.56 28.95
N LEU A 92 1.90 12.80 27.95
CA LEU A 92 2.86 11.71 28.13
C LEU A 92 4.27 12.19 28.41
N ARG A 93 4.66 13.39 27.94
CA ARG A 93 6.04 13.90 28.02
C ARG A 93 6.57 13.94 29.46
N ASP A 94 5.73 14.28 30.43
CA ASP A 94 6.09 14.33 31.85
C ASP A 94 6.27 12.94 32.48
N LEU A 95 5.71 11.90 31.84
CA LEU A 95 5.82 10.51 32.25
C LEU A 95 6.99 9.79 31.55
N MET A 96 7.60 10.41 30.53
CA MET A 96 8.72 9.82 29.80
C MET A 96 10.01 9.86 30.64
N PRO A 97 10.90 8.85 30.48
CA PRO A 97 12.17 8.79 31.20
C PRO A 97 13.04 10.04 31.01
N GLN A 98 13.53 10.58 32.12
CA GLN A 98 14.45 11.72 32.17
C GLN A 98 15.91 11.29 31.96
N ASP A 99 16.83 12.27 31.95
CA ASP A 99 18.25 11.99 31.75
C ASP A 99 18.82 11.10 32.85
N GLY A 100 19.40 9.96 32.45
CA GLY A 100 19.95 8.96 33.35
C GLY A 100 18.95 7.92 33.87
N GLU A 101 17.66 8.06 33.55
CA GLU A 101 16.63 7.08 33.93
C GLU A 101 16.59 5.89 32.97
N ALA A 102 16.12 4.75 33.49
CA ALA A 102 15.95 3.54 32.68
C ALA A 102 14.78 3.72 31.71
N ARG A 103 14.98 3.31 30.47
CA ARG A 103 13.97 3.41 29.40
C ARG A 103 13.06 2.18 29.26
N GLY A 104 13.31 1.14 30.04
CA GLY A 104 12.59 -0.13 29.92
C GLY A 104 11.08 0.00 30.17
N ASP A 105 10.70 0.85 31.13
CA ASP A 105 9.29 1.02 31.53
C ASP A 105 8.46 1.81 30.51
N ALA A 106 9.11 2.51 29.57
CA ALA A 106 8.45 3.26 28.49
C ALA A 106 8.69 2.62 27.10
N ALA A 107 9.17 1.37 27.06
CA ALA A 107 9.51 0.69 25.81
C ALA A 107 8.31 0.49 24.88
N ASP A 108 7.13 0.27 25.46
CA ASP A 108 5.85 0.17 24.74
C ASP A 108 5.45 1.51 24.10
N VAL A 109 5.63 2.63 24.81
CA VAL A 109 5.39 3.97 24.26
C VAL A 109 6.33 4.28 23.10
N TYR A 110 7.62 3.95 23.24
CA TYR A 110 8.59 4.15 22.15
C TYR A 110 8.27 3.30 20.91
N LEU A 111 7.93 2.02 21.12
CA LEU A 111 7.54 1.14 20.02
C LEU A 111 6.25 1.64 19.36
N HIS A 112 5.28 2.08 20.15
CA HIS A 112 4.05 2.65 19.63
C HIS A 112 4.29 3.91 18.78
N ALA A 113 5.11 4.84 19.27
CA ALA A 113 5.48 6.05 18.53
C ALA A 113 6.18 5.71 17.21
N HIS A 114 7.10 4.74 17.24
CA HIS A 114 7.79 4.24 16.05
C HIS A 114 6.83 3.64 15.02
N ASP A 115 6.01 2.67 15.41
CA ASP A 115 5.04 2.04 14.53
C ASP A 115 4.01 3.04 13.99
N ARG A 116 3.67 4.07 14.74
CA ARG A 116 2.72 5.10 14.30
C ARG A 116 3.37 6.08 13.32
N CYS A 117 4.63 6.47 13.52
CA CYS A 117 5.36 7.27 12.53
C CYS A 117 5.53 6.52 11.19
N ILE A 118 5.76 5.20 11.21
CA ILE A 118 5.80 4.39 9.97
C ILE A 118 4.43 4.42 9.27
N GLU A 119 3.34 4.24 10.02
CA GLU A 119 1.99 4.24 9.46
C GLU A 119 1.60 5.60 8.85
N LEU A 120 1.95 6.70 9.53
CA LEU A 120 1.73 8.07 9.05
C LEU A 120 2.53 8.36 7.77
N ALA A 121 3.78 7.90 7.71
CA ALA A 121 4.59 7.99 6.48
C ALA A 121 4.08 7.10 5.34
N GLY A 122 3.27 6.08 5.65
CA GLY A 122 2.75 5.13 4.66
C GLY A 122 1.97 5.80 3.53
N ALA A 123 1.25 6.88 3.82
CA ALA A 123 0.46 7.59 2.80
C ALA A 123 1.33 8.35 1.80
N SER A 124 2.29 9.16 2.27
CA SER A 124 3.21 9.88 1.37
C SER A 124 4.09 8.93 0.56
N VAL A 125 4.50 7.81 1.16
CA VAL A 125 5.20 6.72 0.46
C VAL A 125 4.33 6.12 -0.64
N ALA A 126 3.06 5.83 -0.35
CA ALA A 126 2.13 5.29 -1.35
C ALA A 126 1.90 6.28 -2.52
N GLU A 127 1.72 7.57 -2.22
CA GLU A 127 1.64 8.63 -3.23
C GLU A 127 2.90 8.64 -4.12
N ARG A 128 4.10 8.65 -3.53
CA ARG A 128 5.36 8.67 -4.28
C ARG A 128 5.56 7.41 -5.15
N MET A 129 5.06 6.27 -4.69
CA MET A 129 5.16 5.01 -5.42
C MET A 129 4.24 4.94 -6.65
N LEU A 130 3.04 5.54 -6.56
CA LEU A 130 1.95 5.27 -7.49
C LEU A 130 1.52 6.48 -8.33
N LEU A 131 1.85 7.71 -7.89
CA LEU A 131 1.40 8.95 -8.52
C LEU A 131 2.59 9.73 -9.10
N PRO A 132 2.34 10.55 -10.13
CA PRO A 132 3.37 11.46 -10.64
C PRO A 132 3.61 12.62 -9.67
N GLY A 133 4.87 13.00 -9.49
CA GLY A 133 5.25 14.15 -8.68
C GLY A 133 5.59 13.80 -7.23
N GLU A 134 5.89 14.84 -6.44
CA GLU A 134 6.12 14.67 -5.00
C GLU A 134 4.78 14.64 -4.25
N PRO A 135 4.68 13.81 -3.20
CA PRO A 135 3.50 13.79 -2.33
C PRO A 135 3.19 15.18 -1.78
N VAL A 136 1.91 15.47 -1.60
CA VAL A 136 1.50 16.71 -0.91
C VAL A 136 1.40 16.40 0.58
N PRO A 137 2.21 17.04 1.45
CA PRO A 137 2.18 16.74 2.87
C PRO A 137 0.79 17.01 3.46
N SER A 138 0.24 16.00 4.12
CA SER A 138 -0.92 16.16 5.00
C SER A 138 -0.46 16.84 6.28
N VAL A 139 -0.99 18.04 6.55
CA VAL A 139 -0.62 18.83 7.74
C VAL A 139 -0.88 18.02 9.02
N SER A 140 -2.03 17.34 9.09
CA SER A 140 -2.38 16.54 10.27
C SER A 140 -1.41 15.38 10.48
N ASP A 141 -1.05 14.64 9.43
CA ASP A 141 -0.14 13.50 9.58
C ASP A 141 1.27 13.95 9.99
N VAL A 142 1.74 15.07 9.43
CA VAL A 142 3.02 15.68 9.80
C VAL A 142 3.02 16.12 11.26
N GLU A 143 1.98 16.82 11.71
CA GLU A 143 1.86 17.27 13.11
C GLU A 143 1.82 16.09 14.08
N GLN A 144 1.04 15.05 13.78
CA GLN A 144 0.98 13.83 14.58
C GLN A 144 2.34 13.12 14.63
N ALA A 145 3.00 12.97 13.48
CA ALA A 145 4.29 12.28 13.38
C ALA A 145 5.38 13.03 14.16
N VAL A 146 5.41 14.36 14.08
CA VAL A 146 6.34 15.20 14.84
C VAL A 146 6.09 15.09 16.34
N ALA A 147 4.82 15.12 16.78
CA ALA A 147 4.48 14.98 18.20
C ALA A 147 4.95 13.63 18.77
N LEU A 148 4.71 12.54 18.04
CA LEU A 148 5.12 11.19 18.43
C LEU A 148 6.64 11.02 18.40
N ALA A 149 7.30 11.50 17.36
CA ALA A 149 8.76 11.47 17.25
C ALA A 149 9.43 12.26 18.39
N SER A 150 8.80 13.33 18.87
CA SER A 150 9.29 14.13 20.00
C SER A 150 9.21 13.40 21.35
N LEU A 151 8.45 12.29 21.46
CA LEU A 151 8.54 11.40 22.63
C LEU A 151 9.84 10.60 22.62
N VAL A 152 10.38 10.31 21.44
CA VAL A 152 11.59 9.50 21.23
C VAL A 152 12.85 10.37 21.23
N CYS A 153 12.77 11.51 20.55
CA CYS A 153 13.89 12.39 20.20
C CYS A 153 13.77 13.75 20.90
N LYS A 154 14.88 14.26 21.45
CA LYS A 154 14.90 15.50 22.24
C LYS A 154 15.13 16.78 21.43
N SER A 155 15.70 16.68 20.22
CA SER A 155 16.00 17.83 19.37
C SER A 155 15.29 17.72 18.02
N ALA A 156 15.07 18.86 17.36
CA ALA A 156 14.44 18.91 16.05
C ALA A 156 15.21 18.09 15.01
N GLU A 157 16.54 18.17 15.02
CA GLU A 157 17.39 17.43 14.09
C GLU A 157 17.26 15.91 14.29
N ALA A 158 17.12 15.46 15.54
CA ALA A 158 16.90 14.05 15.85
C ALA A 158 15.49 13.59 15.43
N VAL A 159 14.48 14.45 15.60
CA VAL A 159 13.11 14.19 15.12
C VAL A 159 13.09 14.03 13.61
N GLU A 160 13.72 14.95 12.85
CA GLU A 160 13.82 14.86 11.38
C GLU A 160 14.49 13.56 10.94
N CYS A 161 15.62 13.20 11.56
CA CYS A 161 16.31 11.95 11.26
C CYS A 161 15.47 10.70 11.58
N PHE A 162 14.72 10.73 12.68
CA PHE A 162 13.84 9.64 13.07
C PHE A 162 12.65 9.49 12.10
N LEU A 163 12.05 10.59 11.67
CA LEU A 163 10.97 10.59 10.68
C LEU A 163 11.45 10.10 9.32
N ALA A 164 12.63 10.54 8.86
CA ALA A 164 13.23 10.04 7.63
C ALA A 164 13.51 8.52 7.70
N PHE A 165 13.93 8.01 8.86
CA PHE A 165 14.06 6.57 9.10
C PHE A 165 12.72 5.85 9.05
N CYS A 166 11.66 6.42 9.64
CA CYS A 166 10.31 5.85 9.58
C CYS A 166 9.76 5.85 8.15
N GLU A 167 9.99 6.90 7.37
CA GLU A 167 9.60 6.97 5.95
C GLU A 167 10.33 5.89 5.12
N GLN A 168 11.63 5.69 5.33
CA GLN A 168 12.36 4.62 4.64
C GLN A 168 11.83 3.23 5.01
N GLN A 169 11.49 2.99 6.29
CA GLN A 169 10.88 1.72 6.68
C GLN A 169 9.48 1.55 6.09
N ALA A 170 8.67 2.61 6.04
CA ALA A 170 7.36 2.58 5.39
C ALA A 170 7.51 2.24 3.89
N HIS A 171 8.50 2.81 3.21
CA HIS A 171 8.86 2.45 1.84
C HIS A 171 9.21 0.97 1.71
N ASP A 172 10.15 0.46 2.51
CA ASP A 172 10.58 -0.94 2.41
C ASP A 172 9.45 -1.92 2.73
N LEU A 173 8.56 -1.52 3.65
CA LEU A 173 7.36 -2.27 4.02
C LEU A 173 6.32 -2.27 2.89
N LEU A 174 6.06 -1.14 2.25
CA LEU A 174 5.00 -0.98 1.25
C LEU A 174 5.43 -1.37 -0.17
N TYR A 175 6.71 -1.24 -0.51
CA TYR A 175 7.22 -1.45 -1.87
C TYR A 175 6.79 -2.79 -2.50
N PRO A 176 6.85 -3.94 -1.81
CA PRO A 176 6.38 -5.22 -2.35
C PRO A 176 4.85 -5.28 -2.58
N HIS A 177 4.10 -4.37 -1.98
CA HIS A 177 2.64 -4.35 -1.92
C HIS A 177 2.00 -3.26 -2.78
N GLY A 178 2.75 -2.59 -3.66
CA GLY A 178 2.22 -1.59 -4.61
C GLY A 178 0.94 -2.02 -5.35
N PRO A 179 0.83 -3.25 -5.88
CA PRO A 179 -0.41 -3.71 -6.52
C PRO A 179 -1.61 -3.82 -5.56
N VAL A 180 -1.38 -4.10 -4.28
CA VAL A 180 -2.44 -4.14 -3.26
C VAL A 180 -2.93 -2.73 -2.96
N ILE A 181 -2.02 -1.77 -2.81
CA ILE A 181 -2.35 -0.35 -2.59
C ILE A 181 -3.16 0.18 -3.79
N MET A 182 -2.71 -0.10 -5.01
CA MET A 182 -3.42 0.28 -6.23
C MET A 182 -4.82 -0.34 -6.33
N ALA A 183 -4.96 -1.64 -6.02
CA ALA A 183 -6.27 -2.28 -6.02
C ALA A 183 -7.21 -1.67 -4.96
N LEU A 184 -6.69 -1.40 -3.76
CA LEU A 184 -7.44 -0.79 -2.68
C LEU A 184 -7.85 0.65 -3.01
N SER A 185 -6.96 1.46 -3.60
CA SER A 185 -7.29 2.83 -4.00
C SER A 185 -8.38 2.86 -5.05
N ILE A 186 -8.34 1.97 -6.05
CA ILE A 186 -9.41 1.84 -7.05
C ILE A 186 -10.75 1.48 -6.40
N VAL A 187 -10.76 0.50 -5.49
CA VAL A 187 -11.99 0.11 -4.80
C VAL A 187 -12.50 1.24 -3.91
N LEU A 188 -11.61 1.98 -3.24
CA LEU A 188 -11.97 3.17 -2.45
C LEU A 188 -12.54 4.29 -3.32
N LYS A 189 -12.00 4.56 -4.52
CA LYS A 189 -12.59 5.55 -5.46
C LYS A 189 -14.03 5.19 -5.81
N ILE A 190 -14.30 3.91 -6.06
CA ILE A 190 -15.61 3.41 -6.47
C ILE A 190 -16.61 3.34 -5.29
N ARG A 191 -16.15 2.85 -4.13
CA ARG A 191 -17.01 2.58 -2.97
C ARG A 191 -17.09 3.73 -2.00
N ARG A 192 -16.15 4.68 -2.09
CA ARG A 192 -15.94 5.85 -1.24
C ARG A 192 -15.56 5.53 0.21
N THR A 193 -16.18 4.50 0.79
CA THR A 193 -16.00 4.07 2.16
C THR A 193 -15.97 2.55 2.22
N LEU A 194 -15.03 1.99 2.96
CA LEU A 194 -14.89 0.57 3.22
C LEU A 194 -14.75 0.33 4.72
N ASN A 195 -15.36 -0.72 5.23
CA ASN A 195 -15.06 -1.21 6.58
C ASN A 195 -13.81 -2.12 6.58
N GLY A 196 -13.33 -2.47 7.77
CA GLY A 196 -12.13 -3.29 7.94
C GLY A 196 -12.20 -4.66 7.25
N ASP A 197 -13.36 -5.33 7.25
CA ASP A 197 -13.54 -6.64 6.59
C ASP A 197 -13.53 -6.51 5.06
N GLU A 198 -14.10 -5.43 4.53
CA GLU A 198 -14.07 -5.13 3.10
C GLU A 198 -12.65 -4.84 2.63
N ILE A 199 -11.87 -4.08 3.40
CA ILE A 199 -10.44 -3.84 3.14
C ILE A 199 -9.68 -5.17 3.10
N ASP A 200 -9.89 -6.04 4.09
CA ASP A 200 -9.26 -7.36 4.15
C ASP A 200 -9.64 -8.24 2.96
N GLY A 201 -10.90 -8.16 2.52
CA GLY A 201 -11.39 -8.83 1.32
C GLY A 201 -10.67 -8.38 0.04
N VAL A 202 -10.44 -7.06 -0.11
CA VAL A 202 -9.69 -6.51 -1.25
C VAL A 202 -8.23 -6.97 -1.21
N ILE A 203 -7.59 -6.91 -0.05
CA ILE A 203 -6.20 -7.37 0.13
C ILE A 203 -6.09 -8.85 -0.20
N ALA A 204 -6.95 -9.70 0.38
CA ALA A 204 -6.94 -11.14 0.17
C ALA A 204 -7.16 -11.51 -1.31
N THR A 205 -8.12 -10.86 -1.97
CA THR A 205 -8.42 -11.07 -3.39
C THR A 205 -7.22 -10.71 -4.26
N THR A 206 -6.58 -9.57 -3.97
CA THR A 206 -5.43 -9.09 -4.74
C THR A 206 -4.23 -10.02 -4.57
N VAL A 207 -3.92 -10.42 -3.34
CA VAL A 207 -2.83 -11.36 -3.04
C VAL A 207 -3.07 -12.71 -3.73
N ALA A 208 -4.28 -13.26 -3.65
CA ALA A 208 -4.63 -14.51 -4.32
C ALA A 208 -4.48 -14.40 -5.84
N GLY A 209 -4.89 -13.26 -6.43
CA GLY A 209 -4.72 -12.98 -7.86
C GLY A 209 -3.25 -12.95 -8.29
N LEU A 210 -2.39 -12.27 -7.52
CA LEU A 210 -0.95 -12.20 -7.77
C LEU A 210 -0.29 -13.57 -7.69
N GLN A 211 -0.62 -14.36 -6.66
CA GLN A 211 -0.11 -15.72 -6.49
C GLN A 211 -0.52 -16.64 -7.65
N LEU A 212 -1.79 -16.55 -8.08
CA LEU A 212 -2.27 -17.31 -9.23
C LEU A 212 -1.55 -16.91 -10.52
N ALA A 213 -1.30 -15.62 -10.75
CA ALA A 213 -0.56 -15.13 -11.90
C ALA A 213 0.91 -15.62 -11.90
N ALA A 214 1.57 -15.56 -10.75
CA ALA A 214 2.93 -16.07 -10.57
C ALA A 214 3.00 -17.58 -10.84
N GLU A 215 2.03 -18.34 -10.35
CA GLU A 215 1.97 -19.78 -10.56
C GLU A 215 1.73 -20.14 -12.04
N ARG A 216 0.84 -19.42 -12.73
CA ARG A 216 0.62 -19.59 -14.17
C ARG A 216 1.90 -19.33 -14.96
N ARG A 217 2.68 -18.31 -14.59
CA ARG A 217 3.98 -18.02 -15.21
C ARG A 217 4.98 -19.15 -15.00
N ARG A 218 5.14 -19.61 -13.76
CA ARG A 218 6.02 -20.74 -13.39
C ARG A 218 5.71 -21.99 -14.22
N ARG A 219 4.43 -22.34 -14.36
CA ARG A 219 3.99 -23.49 -15.18
C ARG A 219 4.25 -23.32 -16.67
N ALA A 220 4.15 -22.09 -17.19
CA ALA A 220 4.50 -21.81 -18.58
C ALA A 220 6.00 -21.98 -18.83
N GLU A 221 6.83 -21.48 -17.92
CA GLU A 221 8.29 -21.63 -17.96
C GLU A 221 8.71 -23.09 -17.85
N TRP A 222 8.11 -23.85 -16.93
CA TRP A 222 8.35 -25.28 -16.78
C TRP A 222 8.06 -26.05 -18.09
N ARG A 223 6.88 -25.83 -18.69
CA ARG A 223 6.51 -26.45 -19.98
C ARG A 223 7.48 -26.08 -21.10
N LYS A 224 7.97 -24.84 -21.13
CA LYS A 224 9.00 -24.42 -22.09
C LYS A 224 10.31 -25.19 -21.89
N GLY A 225 10.72 -25.40 -20.64
CA GLY A 225 11.88 -26.21 -20.27
C GLY A 225 11.73 -27.68 -20.69
N GLU A 226 10.58 -28.29 -20.43
CA GLU A 226 10.28 -29.67 -20.84
C GLU A 226 10.37 -29.84 -22.36
N LEU A 227 9.77 -28.92 -23.13
CA LEU A 227 9.84 -28.95 -24.59
C LEU A 227 11.27 -28.78 -25.10
N ALA A 228 12.08 -27.92 -24.48
CA ALA A 228 13.49 -27.75 -24.84
C ALA A 228 14.29 -29.03 -24.56
N ALA A 229 14.08 -29.65 -23.40
CA ALA A 229 14.73 -30.91 -23.02
C ALA A 229 14.35 -32.07 -23.96
N GLN A 230 13.07 -32.17 -24.34
CA GLN A 230 12.61 -33.17 -25.32
C GLN A 230 13.27 -32.98 -26.69
N ARG A 231 13.36 -31.73 -27.18
CA ARG A 231 14.05 -31.40 -28.43
C ARG A 231 15.53 -31.75 -28.37
N PHE A 232 16.18 -31.45 -27.25
CA PHE A 232 17.58 -31.79 -27.04
C PHE A 232 17.80 -33.30 -27.08
N ARG A 233 17.00 -34.08 -26.33
CA ARG A 233 17.07 -35.54 -26.35
C ARG A 233 16.89 -36.10 -27.77
N ALA A 234 15.87 -35.64 -28.51
CA ALA A 234 15.65 -36.08 -29.88
C ALA A 234 16.84 -35.78 -30.81
N SER A 235 17.51 -34.63 -30.61
CA SER A 235 18.74 -34.30 -31.34
C SER A 235 19.90 -35.23 -31.01
N CYS A 236 20.07 -35.60 -29.74
CA CYS A 236 21.10 -36.56 -29.32
C CYS A 236 20.82 -37.95 -29.91
N ASP A 237 19.57 -38.43 -29.81
CA ASP A 237 19.16 -39.73 -30.34
C ASP A 237 19.40 -39.83 -31.86
N HIS A 238 19.16 -38.74 -32.61
CA HIS A 238 19.48 -38.66 -34.04
C HIS A 238 20.99 -38.67 -34.34
N ALA A 239 21.81 -38.02 -33.52
CA ALA A 239 23.26 -38.03 -33.66
C ALA A 239 23.84 -39.43 -33.36
N ASP A 240 23.34 -40.11 -32.34
CA ASP A 240 23.75 -41.47 -31.97
C ASP A 240 23.35 -42.50 -33.03
N ALA A 241 22.14 -42.36 -33.60
CA ALA A 241 21.70 -43.23 -34.71
C ALA A 241 22.53 -43.05 -35.99
N ALA A 242 23.04 -41.84 -36.25
CA ALA A 242 23.91 -41.57 -37.39
C ALA A 242 25.36 -42.06 -37.18
N ALA A 243 25.79 -42.22 -35.92
CA ALA A 243 27.15 -42.63 -35.56
C ALA A 243 27.40 -44.15 -35.58
N LEU A 244 26.36 -44.99 -35.72
CA LEU A 244 26.53 -46.43 -35.85
C LEU A 244 27.10 -46.79 -37.24
N PRO A 245 28.33 -47.33 -37.35
CA PRO A 245 28.85 -47.76 -38.63
C PRO A 245 28.08 -48.99 -39.09
N ARG A 246 27.49 -48.92 -40.30
CA ARG A 246 27.03 -50.10 -41.03
C ARG A 246 28.23 -51.03 -41.20
N SER A 247 28.33 -52.07 -40.36
CA SER A 247 29.26 -53.17 -40.55
C SER A 247 28.98 -53.75 -41.93
N ALA A 248 29.91 -53.53 -42.87
CA ALA A 248 29.81 -54.07 -44.21
C ALA A 248 29.83 -55.61 -44.11
N PRO A 249 28.96 -56.34 -44.83
CA PRO A 249 29.00 -57.79 -44.80
C PRO A 249 30.28 -58.28 -45.45
N ASP A 250 31.05 -59.07 -44.70
CA ASP A 250 32.24 -59.77 -45.16
C ASP A 250 31.91 -60.59 -46.41
N ARG A 251 32.52 -60.22 -47.54
CA ARG A 251 32.50 -61.05 -48.75
C ARG A 251 33.46 -62.21 -48.55
N VAL A 252 32.92 -63.35 -48.12
CA VAL A 252 33.61 -64.64 -48.16
C VAL A 252 33.85 -65.03 -49.62
N ARG A 253 35.10 -65.44 -49.91
CA ARG A 253 35.61 -65.88 -51.21
C ARG A 253 34.92 -67.12 -51.76
#